data_AF-A0A1H7S343-F1
#
_entry.id   AF-A0A1H7S343-F1
#
_cell.length_a   1.000
_cell.length_b   1.000
_cell.length_c   1.000
_cell.angle_alpha   90.00
_cell.angle_beta   90.00
_cell.angle_gamma   90.00
#
_symmetry.space_group_name_H-M   'P 1'
#
loop_
_entity.id
_entity.type
_entity.pdbx_description
1 polymer ?
#
loop_
_entity_poly.entity_id
_entity_poly.type
_entity_poly.pdbx_seq_one_letter_code
_entity_poly.pdbx_strand_id
1 'polypeptide(L)'
;MMNLNFKVHSISMFSIIAIMNIALAACSQNESPHIEHINQIQESHTPESSNSLTNVAGKARPPIQEKADTTPQSVAKEWQKFVGRYQTTMQCDDGFARCDKGEAEFIINLLADGTAHRIFMHRGKVEFTTQRQYRQDRWLYDPHHHQIIILRESGVQFFYDLDEQGNMVMDLDKIANATQVNQTFFKDNPLPSRAYTLQRQKL
;
A
#
# COMPACT_ATOMS: atom_id res chain seq x y z
N MET A 1 -5.27 -66.74 29.62
CA MET A 1 -6.54 -66.76 28.87
C MET A 1 -6.66 -65.43 28.13
N MET A 2 -6.89 -65.51 26.81
CA MET A 2 -7.15 -64.45 25.83
C MET A 2 -6.03 -63.45 25.47
N ASN A 3 -5.28 -63.85 24.44
CA ASN A 3 -4.66 -62.99 23.42
C ASN A 3 -5.73 -62.50 22.44
N LEU A 4 -5.56 -61.31 21.85
CA LEU A 4 -5.76 -61.14 20.41
C LEU A 4 -4.99 -59.91 19.88
N ASN A 5 -4.02 -60.20 19.02
CA ASN A 5 -3.27 -59.24 18.20
C ASN A 5 -4.16 -58.77 17.04
N PHE A 6 -3.99 -57.50 16.60
CA PHE A 6 -4.49 -57.05 15.30
C PHE A 6 -3.34 -56.46 14.49
N LYS A 7 -2.91 -57.18 13.45
CA LYS A 7 -2.01 -56.71 12.40
C LYS A 7 -2.55 -57.28 11.09
N VAL A 8 -2.93 -56.41 10.15
CA VAL A 8 -3.22 -56.76 8.76
C VAL A 8 -2.45 -55.80 7.86
N HIS A 9 -1.80 -56.35 6.85
CA HIS A 9 -0.88 -55.71 5.91
C HIS A 9 -1.47 -55.75 4.48
N SER A 10 -1.20 -54.68 3.71
CA SER A 10 -0.82 -54.66 2.29
C SER A 10 -1.85 -54.70 1.12
N ILE A 11 -1.38 -54.10 0.00
CA ILE A 11 -1.80 -54.11 -1.43
C ILE A 11 -2.59 -52.85 -1.87
N SER A 12 -2.00 -51.80 -2.48
CA SER A 12 -1.36 -51.59 -3.81
C SER A 12 -2.32 -51.49 -5.01
N MET A 13 -2.39 -50.32 -5.67
CA MET A 13 -2.53 -50.23 -7.14
C MET A 13 -2.18 -48.83 -7.70
N PHE A 14 -1.15 -48.79 -8.55
CA PHE A 14 -0.79 -47.72 -9.47
C PHE A 14 -1.69 -47.78 -10.73
N SER A 15 -2.11 -46.64 -11.31
CA SER A 15 -2.54 -46.48 -12.71
C SER A 15 -2.59 -44.97 -13.06
N ILE A 16 -1.57 -44.41 -13.72
CA ILE A 16 -1.41 -44.16 -15.19
C ILE A 16 -2.21 -42.96 -15.74
N ILE A 17 -1.51 -41.82 -15.86
CA ILE A 17 -1.32 -40.88 -16.99
C ILE A 17 -2.46 -40.66 -18.02
N ALA A 18 -2.82 -39.39 -18.24
CA ALA A 18 -3.04 -38.82 -19.58
C ALA A 18 -2.85 -37.29 -19.57
N ILE A 19 -1.76 -36.81 -20.16
CA ILE A 19 -1.47 -35.41 -20.48
C ILE A 19 -2.10 -35.13 -21.85
N MET A 20 -2.95 -34.11 -21.97
CA MET A 20 -3.49 -33.68 -23.25
C MET A 20 -3.09 -32.22 -23.52
N ASN A 21 -2.05 -32.07 -24.35
CA ASN A 21 -1.66 -30.81 -24.97
C ASN A 21 -2.58 -30.53 -26.16
N ILE A 22 -3.12 -29.31 -26.26
CA ILE A 22 -3.54 -28.74 -27.54
C ILE A 22 -2.96 -27.34 -27.63
N ALA A 23 -1.89 -27.22 -28.39
CA ALA A 23 -1.47 -25.97 -29.01
C ALA A 23 -2.05 -25.94 -30.43
N LEU A 24 -2.69 -24.84 -30.82
CA LEU A 24 -3.01 -24.54 -32.21
C LEU A 24 -2.79 -23.05 -32.48
N ALA A 25 -2.27 -22.83 -33.68
CA ALA A 25 -1.43 -21.72 -34.10
C ALA A 25 -2.21 -20.49 -34.60
N ALA A 26 -1.44 -19.41 -34.75
CA ALA A 26 -1.82 -18.12 -35.32
C ALA A 26 -1.92 -18.13 -36.86
N CYS A 27 -2.70 -17.18 -37.41
CA CYS A 27 -2.56 -16.56 -38.75
C CYS A 27 -3.14 -15.13 -38.64
N SER A 28 -2.35 -14.04 -38.57
CA SER A 28 -1.69 -13.23 -39.61
C SER A 28 -2.61 -12.29 -40.44
N GLN A 29 -2.18 -11.02 -40.51
CA GLN A 29 -2.69 -9.89 -41.30
C GLN A 29 -2.74 -10.23 -42.81
N ASN A 30 -3.48 -9.57 -43.69
CA ASN A 30 -3.25 -8.20 -44.15
C ASN A 30 -4.25 -7.84 -45.31
N GLU A 31 -4.22 -6.58 -45.74
CA GLU A 31 -4.66 -6.01 -47.04
C GLU A 31 -6.04 -5.34 -47.15
N SER A 32 -5.98 -4.01 -47.24
CA SER A 32 -6.86 -3.14 -48.02
C SER A 32 -6.24 -2.98 -49.43
N PRO A 33 -7.01 -2.70 -50.51
CA PRO A 33 -7.27 -1.28 -50.82
C PRO A 33 -8.56 -0.97 -51.62
N HIS A 34 -8.82 0.34 -51.65
CA HIS A 34 -9.32 1.16 -52.75
C HIS A 34 -10.77 1.67 -52.74
N ILE A 35 -10.82 2.99 -52.90
CA ILE A 35 -11.90 3.96 -52.78
C ILE A 35 -12.55 4.19 -54.15
N GLU A 36 -13.87 4.49 -54.12
CA GLU A 36 -14.61 5.57 -54.83
C GLU A 36 -16.11 5.17 -54.87
N HIS A 37 -17.11 5.97 -54.46
CA HIS A 37 -17.45 7.30 -54.96
C HIS A 37 -18.31 8.11 -53.95
N ILE A 38 -18.16 9.41 -54.11
CA ILE A 38 -18.72 10.60 -53.46
C ILE A 38 -20.25 10.72 -53.67
N ASN A 39 -21.06 11.03 -52.65
CA ASN A 39 -21.53 12.40 -52.34
C ASN A 39 -22.68 12.45 -51.30
N GLN A 40 -22.53 13.42 -50.39
CA GLN A 40 -23.56 14.32 -49.88
C GLN A 40 -24.42 14.00 -48.62
N ILE A 41 -24.19 14.92 -47.67
CA ILE A 41 -25.07 15.51 -46.66
C ILE A 41 -24.90 14.99 -45.23
N GLN A 42 -24.13 15.83 -44.55
CA GLN A 42 -23.80 15.99 -43.14
C GLN A 42 -25.02 16.08 -42.22
N GLU A 43 -25.13 15.12 -41.30
CA GLU A 43 -25.40 15.31 -39.87
C GLU A 43 -25.19 13.96 -39.16
N SER A 44 -23.96 13.71 -38.74
CA SER A 44 -23.54 12.43 -38.15
C SER A 44 -23.88 12.36 -36.67
N HIS A 45 -24.93 11.59 -36.38
CA HIS A 45 -25.00 10.78 -35.16
C HIS A 45 -23.68 10.03 -35.00
N THR A 46 -22.90 10.37 -33.97
CA THR A 46 -21.63 9.68 -33.69
C THR A 46 -21.90 8.52 -32.73
N PRO A 47 -21.55 7.28 -33.12
CA PRO A 47 -21.65 6.11 -32.27
C PRO A 47 -20.51 6.10 -31.24
N GLU A 48 -20.76 5.43 -30.12
CA GLU A 48 -19.83 5.20 -29.01
C GLU A 48 -18.42 4.82 -29.48
N SER A 49 -17.49 5.74 -29.30
CA SER A 49 -16.06 5.52 -29.43
C SER A 49 -15.51 5.08 -28.07
N SER A 50 -15.24 3.77 -27.94
CA SER A 50 -14.37 3.19 -26.93
C SER A 50 -13.03 3.95 -26.89
N ASN A 51 -12.82 4.73 -25.83
CA ASN A 51 -11.61 5.53 -25.67
C ASN A 51 -10.40 4.63 -25.35
N SER A 52 -9.43 4.58 -26.26
CA SER A 52 -8.11 3.98 -26.02
C SER A 52 -7.40 4.68 -24.86
N LEU A 53 -6.78 3.89 -23.96
CA LEU A 53 -6.02 4.34 -22.78
C LEU A 53 -4.77 5.17 -23.11
N THR A 54 -4.45 5.36 -24.39
CA THR A 54 -3.33 6.18 -24.87
C THR A 54 -3.65 7.68 -24.99
N ASN A 55 -4.91 8.11 -24.80
CA ASN A 55 -5.30 9.52 -25.02
C ASN A 55 -5.48 10.37 -23.75
N VAL A 56 -4.75 10.06 -22.68
CA VAL A 56 -4.71 10.87 -21.43
C VAL A 56 -3.34 11.47 -21.14
N ALA A 57 -2.54 11.72 -22.18
CA ALA A 57 -1.37 12.58 -22.08
C ALA A 57 -1.82 14.05 -22.29
N GLY A 58 -1.89 14.82 -21.20
CA GLY A 58 -2.00 16.29 -21.27
C GLY A 58 -3.40 16.86 -21.07
N LYS A 59 -3.94 16.75 -19.85
CA LYS A 59 -4.90 17.75 -19.37
C LYS A 59 -4.33 18.43 -18.13
N ALA A 60 -4.10 19.74 -18.31
CA ALA A 60 -3.49 20.64 -17.35
C ALA A 60 -4.21 20.60 -16.00
N ARG A 61 -3.44 20.51 -14.91
CA ARG A 61 -3.95 20.78 -13.56
C ARG A 61 -4.27 22.28 -13.46
N PRO A 62 -5.41 22.69 -12.88
CA PRO A 62 -5.62 24.09 -12.52
C PRO A 62 -4.53 24.54 -11.53
N PRO A 63 -4.10 25.81 -11.56
CA PRO A 63 -3.08 26.30 -10.64
C PRO A 63 -3.60 26.14 -9.22
N ILE A 64 -2.90 25.31 -8.45
CA ILE A 64 -3.05 25.25 -7.00
C ILE A 64 -2.65 26.65 -6.52
N GLN A 65 -3.58 27.38 -5.92
CA GLN A 65 -3.28 28.65 -5.28
C GLN A 65 -2.14 28.39 -4.28
N GLU A 66 -1.00 29.06 -4.50
CA GLU A 66 0.15 29.07 -3.59
C GLU A 66 -0.32 29.52 -2.20
N LYS A 67 -0.60 28.55 -1.34
CA LYS A 67 -0.53 28.76 0.10
C LYS A 67 0.92 28.57 0.50
N ALA A 68 1.58 29.71 0.74
CA ALA A 68 2.81 29.92 1.49
C ALA A 68 3.99 28.98 1.18
N ASP A 69 5.09 29.58 0.71
CA ASP A 69 6.44 29.03 0.67
C ASP A 69 6.74 28.11 1.86
N THR A 70 6.52 26.83 1.64
CA THR A 70 7.11 25.76 2.43
C THR A 70 7.71 24.83 1.42
N THR A 71 8.85 25.25 0.89
CA THR A 71 9.77 24.34 0.19
C THR A 71 9.86 23.07 1.04
N PRO A 72 9.67 21.86 0.46
CA PRO A 72 9.81 20.63 1.20
C PRO A 72 11.20 20.63 1.83
N GLN A 73 11.27 20.90 3.14
CA GLN A 73 12.53 20.89 3.85
C GLN A 73 13.06 19.46 3.80
N SER A 74 13.98 19.23 2.87
CA SER A 74 14.73 17.99 2.72
C SER A 74 15.28 17.60 4.08
N VAL A 75 15.24 16.30 4.37
CA VAL A 75 15.77 15.77 5.63
C VAL A 75 17.26 16.09 5.68
N ALA A 76 17.71 16.61 6.82
CA ALA A 76 19.12 16.93 7.03
C ALA A 76 19.99 15.70 6.67
N LYS A 77 21.12 15.95 6.01
CA LYS A 77 21.91 14.91 5.33
C LYS A 77 22.32 13.79 6.28
N GLU A 78 22.60 14.13 7.53
CA GLU A 78 22.95 13.22 8.62
C GLU A 78 21.84 12.21 8.99
N TRP A 79 20.58 12.53 8.70
CA TRP A 79 19.42 11.69 9.00
C TRP A 79 18.94 10.88 7.79
N GLN A 80 19.52 11.11 6.60
CA GLN A 80 19.21 10.34 5.40
C GLN A 80 19.47 8.83 5.57
N LYS A 81 20.33 8.43 6.51
CA LYS A 81 20.57 7.02 6.86
C LYS A 81 19.30 6.27 7.32
N PHE A 82 18.25 6.97 7.74
CA PHE A 82 16.96 6.40 8.16
C PHE A 82 15.94 6.30 7.01
N VAL A 83 16.24 6.85 5.83
CA VAL A 83 15.42 6.66 4.62
C VAL A 83 15.30 5.17 4.32
N GLY A 84 14.08 4.75 3.99
CA GLY A 84 13.79 3.34 3.69
C GLY A 84 12.35 2.94 3.95
N ARG A 85 12.11 1.64 3.76
CA ARG A 85 10.81 1.00 4.00
C ARG A 85 10.85 0.23 5.31
N TYR A 86 9.83 0.42 6.11
CA TYR A 86 9.63 -0.25 7.38
C TYR A 86 8.27 -0.94 7.37
N GLN A 87 8.18 -2.16 7.87
CA GLN A 87 6.92 -2.89 7.85
C GLN A 87 6.73 -3.83 9.03
N THR A 88 5.47 -4.10 9.37
CA THR A 88 5.04 -5.12 10.33
C THR A 88 3.72 -5.73 9.88
N THR A 89 3.44 -6.92 10.38
CA THR A 89 2.11 -7.53 10.29
C THR A 89 1.30 -7.16 11.54
N MET A 90 0.05 -6.79 11.33
CA MET A 90 -0.92 -6.44 12.35
C MET A 90 -2.10 -7.41 12.31
N GLN A 91 -2.56 -7.84 13.48
CA GLN A 91 -3.82 -8.57 13.61
C GLN A 91 -4.99 -7.58 13.47
N CYS A 92 -6.05 -7.98 12.79
CA CYS A 92 -7.24 -7.14 12.57
C CYS A 92 -8.14 -6.98 13.81
N ASP A 93 -7.86 -7.69 14.90
CA ASP A 93 -8.51 -7.43 16.19
C ASP A 93 -8.05 -6.11 16.83
N ASP A 94 -6.90 -5.57 16.40
CA ASP A 94 -6.48 -4.21 16.72
C ASP A 94 -7.22 -3.20 15.83
N GLY A 95 -8.07 -2.38 16.44
CA GLY A 95 -8.83 -1.35 15.74
C GLY A 95 -7.96 -0.36 14.95
N PHE A 96 -6.69 -0.19 15.31
CA PHE A 96 -5.74 0.63 14.56
C PHE A 96 -5.47 0.09 13.14
N ALA A 97 -5.56 -1.23 12.94
CA ALA A 97 -5.37 -1.88 11.65
C ALA A 97 -6.52 -1.59 10.66
N ARG A 98 -7.69 -1.14 11.15
CA ARG A 98 -8.88 -0.80 10.35
C ARG A 98 -9.34 -1.94 9.44
N CYS A 99 -9.38 -3.16 9.97
CA CYS A 99 -9.92 -4.34 9.31
C CYS A 99 -10.65 -5.21 10.32
N ASP A 100 -11.49 -6.14 9.85
CA ASP A 100 -12.38 -6.92 10.72
C ASP A 100 -11.79 -8.27 11.14
N LYS A 101 -11.08 -8.95 10.24
CA LYS A 101 -10.56 -10.32 10.43
C LYS A 101 -9.26 -10.54 9.66
N GLY A 102 -8.44 -11.46 10.16
CA GLY A 102 -7.17 -11.82 9.56
C GLY A 102 -6.06 -10.83 9.92
N GLU A 103 -5.21 -10.55 8.95
CA GLU A 103 -4.02 -9.72 9.13
C GLU A 103 -3.96 -8.59 8.10
N ALA A 104 -3.36 -7.48 8.52
CA ALA A 104 -3.01 -6.35 7.68
C ALA A 104 -1.49 -6.14 7.70
N GLU A 105 -0.92 -5.77 6.55
CA GLU A 105 0.46 -5.29 6.51
C GLU A 105 0.46 -3.78 6.70
N PHE A 106 1.19 -3.30 7.71
CA PHE A 106 1.40 -1.89 7.97
C PHE A 106 2.80 -1.50 7.52
N ILE A 107 2.87 -0.57 6.58
CA ILE A 107 4.11 -0.13 5.93
C ILE A 107 4.27 1.38 6.09
N ILE A 108 5.49 1.80 6.40
CA ILE A 108 5.92 3.19 6.37
C ILE A 108 7.13 3.31 5.45
N ASN A 109 7.05 4.19 4.45
CA ASN A 109 8.20 4.58 3.66
C ASN A 109 8.64 5.99 4.07
N LEU A 110 9.89 6.14 4.48
CA LEU A 110 10.53 7.42 4.78
C LEU A 110 11.36 7.83 3.56
N LEU A 111 11.06 8.99 2.98
CA LEU A 111 11.74 9.52 1.79
C LEU A 111 12.76 10.60 2.18
N ALA A 112 13.78 10.79 1.33
CA ALA A 112 14.88 11.73 1.60
C ALA A 112 14.43 13.20 1.62
N ASP A 113 13.32 13.53 0.99
CA ASP A 113 12.72 14.87 0.97
C ASP A 113 11.92 15.20 2.25
N GLY A 114 11.83 14.27 3.21
CA GLY A 114 11.06 14.43 4.44
C GLY A 114 9.62 13.97 4.34
N THR A 115 9.20 13.41 3.20
CA THR A 115 7.88 12.82 3.03
C THR A 115 7.82 11.43 3.67
N ALA A 116 6.70 11.12 4.32
CA ALA A 116 6.38 9.80 4.82
C ALA A 116 5.12 9.24 4.15
N HIS A 117 5.15 7.97 3.76
CA HIS A 117 4.00 7.26 3.21
C HIS A 117 3.60 6.11 4.12
N ARG A 118 2.37 6.18 4.65
CA ARG A 118 1.77 5.15 5.48
C ARG A 118 0.73 4.37 4.71
N ILE A 119 0.84 3.05 4.72
CA ILE A 119 -0.05 2.15 3.99
C ILE A 119 -0.49 1.04 4.93
N PHE A 120 -1.80 0.81 5.00
CA PHE A 120 -2.37 -0.45 5.50
C PHE A 120 -2.81 -1.26 4.29
N MET A 121 -2.25 -2.46 4.13
CA MET A 121 -2.65 -3.40 3.08
C MET A 121 -3.47 -4.52 3.73
N HIS A 122 -4.76 -4.54 3.45
CA HIS A 122 -5.69 -5.56 3.93
C HIS A 122 -5.78 -6.68 2.90
N ARG A 123 -5.55 -7.93 3.31
CA ARG A 123 -5.67 -9.07 2.40
C ARG A 123 -7.14 -9.27 2.00
N GLY A 124 -7.42 -9.41 0.70
CA GLY A 124 -8.74 -9.79 0.18
C GLY A 124 -9.78 -8.67 0.05
N LYS A 125 -9.49 -7.43 0.44
CA LYS A 125 -10.35 -6.27 0.17
C LYS A 125 -9.64 -5.31 -0.79
N VAL A 126 -10.03 -5.31 -2.07
CA VAL A 126 -9.70 -4.21 -2.99
C VAL A 126 -10.70 -3.08 -2.72
N GLU A 127 -10.53 -2.37 -1.62
CA GLU A 127 -11.26 -1.12 -1.43
C GLU A 127 -10.61 -0.06 -2.32
N PHE A 128 -11.18 0.10 -3.52
CA PHE A 128 -11.05 1.33 -4.29
C PHE A 128 -11.66 2.44 -3.44
N THR A 129 -10.82 3.02 -2.59
CA THR A 129 -11.14 4.30 -1.97
C THR A 129 -11.15 5.31 -3.11
N THR A 130 -12.33 5.56 -3.66
CA THR A 130 -12.57 6.73 -4.49
C THR A 130 -12.18 7.93 -3.63
N GLN A 131 -11.06 8.57 -3.97
CA GLN A 131 -10.42 9.63 -3.19
C GLN A 131 -9.82 9.22 -1.83
N ARG A 132 -8.93 8.22 -1.80
CA ARG A 132 -7.83 8.24 -0.81
C ARG A 132 -7.08 9.55 -1.07
N GLN A 133 -7.40 10.61 -0.33
CA GLN A 133 -6.55 11.78 -0.20
C GLN A 133 -5.16 11.23 0.09
N TYR A 134 -4.29 11.31 -0.90
CA TYR A 134 -2.85 11.19 -0.69
C TYR A 134 -2.50 12.32 0.28
N ARG A 135 -2.52 12.01 1.58
CA ARG A 135 -2.11 12.94 2.62
C ARG A 135 -0.61 12.79 2.76
N GLN A 136 0.13 13.83 2.42
CA GLN A 136 1.58 13.84 2.56
C GLN A 136 1.92 14.01 4.03
N ASP A 137 1.99 12.89 4.75
CA ASP A 137 2.61 12.89 6.06
C ASP A 137 4.09 13.29 5.89
N ARG A 138 4.65 13.93 6.90
CA ARG A 138 6.07 14.28 6.95
C ARG A 138 6.76 13.44 8.03
N TRP A 139 8.07 13.35 7.96
CA TRP A 139 8.85 12.79 9.05
C TRP A 139 10.03 13.69 9.40
N LEU A 140 10.45 13.56 10.66
CA LEU A 140 11.67 14.13 11.19
C LEU A 140 12.31 13.16 12.17
N TYR A 141 13.58 13.41 12.47
CA TYR A 141 14.33 12.65 13.47
C TYR A 141 14.67 13.55 14.66
N ASP A 142 14.36 13.07 15.86
CA ASP A 142 14.72 13.69 17.13
C ASP A 142 16.01 13.04 17.67
N PRO A 143 17.16 13.74 17.61
CA PRO A 143 18.43 13.21 18.07
C PRO A 143 18.52 13.07 19.59
N HIS A 144 17.71 13.81 20.36
CA HIS A 144 17.77 13.77 21.83
C HIS A 144 17.09 12.51 22.38
N HIS A 145 16.02 12.08 21.72
CA HIS A 145 15.26 10.90 22.13
C HIS A 145 15.53 9.67 21.26
N HIS A 146 16.36 9.77 20.22
CA HIS A 146 16.59 8.72 19.23
C HIS A 146 15.29 8.23 18.58
N GLN A 147 14.42 9.17 18.21
CA GLN A 147 13.06 8.89 17.72
C GLN A 147 12.84 9.38 16.28
N ILE A 148 12.13 8.58 15.49
CA ILE A 148 11.48 9.04 14.26
C ILE A 148 10.08 9.53 14.61
N ILE A 149 9.73 10.73 14.16
CA ILE A 149 8.42 11.33 14.39
C ILE A 149 7.72 11.51 13.04
N ILE A 150 6.56 10.87 12.89
CA ILE A 150 5.69 11.03 11.72
C ILE A 150 4.62 12.07 12.04
N LEU A 151 4.64 13.17 11.29
CA LEU A 151 3.70 14.28 11.37
C LEU A 151 2.60 14.05 10.34
N ARG A 152 1.38 13.77 10.80
CA ARG A 152 0.23 13.72 9.89
C ARG A 152 -0.22 15.12 9.52
N GLU A 153 -0.81 15.27 8.34
CA GLU A 153 -1.46 16.53 7.92
C GLU A 153 -2.50 17.03 8.94
N SER A 154 -3.15 16.11 9.67
CA SER A 154 -4.10 16.45 10.74
C SER A 154 -3.44 17.01 12.02
N GLY A 155 -2.11 17.17 12.05
CA GLY A 155 -1.34 17.60 13.22
C GLY A 155 -1.05 16.50 14.25
N VAL A 156 -1.60 15.30 14.06
CA VAL A 156 -1.37 14.15 14.96
C VAL A 156 0.03 13.59 14.71
N GLN A 157 0.75 13.32 15.78
CA GLN A 157 2.13 12.85 15.70
C GLN A 157 2.22 11.37 16.07
N PHE A 158 3.03 10.61 15.35
CA PHE A 158 3.35 9.22 15.69
C PHE A 158 4.84 9.13 16.01
N PHE A 159 5.16 8.57 17.17
CA PHE A 159 6.51 8.51 17.71
C PHE A 159 7.03 7.08 17.63
N TYR A 160 8.25 6.93 17.13
CA TYR A 160 8.90 5.63 17.01
C TYR A 160 10.31 5.71 17.57
N ASP A 161 10.60 4.94 18.61
CA ASP A 161 11.97 4.68 19.04
C ASP A 161 12.70 3.86 17.99
N LEU A 162 13.96 4.17 17.73
CA LEU A 162 14.82 3.29 16.95
C LEU A 162 15.49 2.27 17.86
N ASP A 163 15.29 0.99 17.57
CA ASP A 163 16.03 -0.08 18.25
C ASP A 163 17.47 -0.20 17.72
N GLU A 164 18.28 -1.06 18.35
CA GLU A 164 19.68 -1.27 17.97
C GLU A 164 19.86 -1.75 16.52
N GLN A 165 18.85 -2.38 15.94
CA GLN A 165 18.85 -2.84 14.55
C GLN A 165 18.31 -1.78 13.58
N GLY A 166 17.91 -0.62 14.10
CA GLY A 166 17.31 0.48 13.36
C GLY A 166 15.87 0.20 12.91
N ASN A 167 15.14 -0.68 13.60
CA ASN A 167 13.70 -0.83 13.42
C ASN A 167 12.96 0.26 14.20
N MET A 168 11.75 0.58 13.76
CA MET A 168 10.91 1.60 14.40
C MET A 168 9.92 0.95 15.37
N VAL A 169 10.04 1.22 16.67
CA VAL A 169 9.15 0.71 17.72
C VAL A 169 8.20 1.82 18.17
N MET A 170 6.89 1.59 18.10
CA MET A 170 5.92 2.61 18.51
C MET A 170 6.03 2.97 20.01
N ASP A 171 6.12 4.27 20.30
CA ASP A 171 5.99 4.82 21.65
C ASP A 171 4.52 5.16 21.92
N LEU A 172 3.78 4.19 22.47
CA LEU A 172 2.32 4.32 22.65
C LEU A 172 1.92 5.45 23.59
N ASP A 173 2.71 5.72 24.63
CA ASP A 173 2.41 6.79 25.59
C ASP A 173 2.53 8.15 24.90
N LYS A 174 3.63 8.41 24.18
CA LYS A 174 3.75 9.66 23.40
C LYS A 174 2.71 9.75 22.30
N ILE A 175 2.42 8.65 21.60
CA ILE A 175 1.36 8.63 20.57
C ILE A 175 0.01 9.02 21.19
N ALA A 176 -0.33 8.55 22.38
CA ALA A 176 -1.58 8.93 23.03
C ALA A 176 -1.55 10.37 23.57
N ASN A 177 -0.42 10.79 24.14
CA ASN A 177 -0.42 11.88 25.14
C ASN A 177 0.48 13.08 24.83
N ALA A 178 1.43 13.00 23.88
CA ALA A 178 2.49 14.01 23.72
C ALA A 178 1.98 15.43 23.40
N THR A 179 0.81 15.54 22.77
CA THR A 179 0.21 16.84 22.42
C THR A 179 -1.30 16.83 22.69
N GLN A 180 -1.89 18.02 22.84
CA GLN A 180 -3.35 18.15 22.93
C GLN A 180 -4.06 17.59 21.68
N VAL A 181 -3.42 17.68 20.51
CA VAL A 181 -3.93 17.14 19.25
C VAL A 181 -3.95 15.61 19.29
N ASN A 182 -2.88 14.98 19.80
CA ASN A 182 -2.82 13.54 20.00
C ASN A 182 -3.92 13.06 20.95
N GLN A 183 -4.00 13.66 22.15
CA GLN A 183 -5.02 13.31 23.16
C GLN A 183 -6.45 13.44 22.63
N THR A 184 -6.72 14.48 21.83
CA THR A 184 -8.05 14.71 21.26
C THR A 184 -8.33 13.71 20.14
N PHE A 185 -7.38 13.45 19.25
CA PHE A 185 -7.55 12.53 18.13
C PHE A 185 -7.91 11.10 18.59
N PHE A 186 -7.25 10.60 19.62
CA PHE A 186 -7.45 9.24 20.13
C PHE A 186 -8.67 9.07 21.05
N LYS A 187 -9.48 10.12 21.27
CA LYS A 187 -10.83 9.96 21.84
C LYS A 187 -11.79 9.28 20.87
N ASP A 188 -11.64 9.59 19.57
CA ASP A 188 -12.56 9.15 18.52
C ASP A 188 -11.90 8.17 17.52
N ASN A 189 -10.59 7.94 17.64
CA ASN A 189 -9.84 7.05 16.76
C ASN A 189 -9.14 5.97 17.60
N PRO A 190 -9.06 4.72 17.11
CA PRO A 190 -8.38 3.66 17.82
C PRO A 190 -6.89 3.95 17.95
N LEU A 191 -6.39 3.88 19.17
CA LEU A 191 -4.96 3.78 19.47
C LEU A 191 -4.48 2.36 19.15
N PRO A 192 -3.24 2.14 18.70
CA PRO A 192 -2.68 0.80 18.64
C PRO A 192 -2.75 0.13 20.01
N SER A 193 -3.24 -1.11 20.06
CA SER A 193 -3.39 -1.89 21.29
C SER A 193 -2.04 -2.34 21.88
N ARG A 194 -0.99 -2.34 21.07
CA ARG A 194 0.37 -2.72 21.44
C ARG A 194 1.42 -1.92 20.66
N ALA A 195 2.62 -1.85 21.23
CA ALA A 195 3.76 -1.23 20.56
C ALA A 195 4.23 -2.14 19.42
N TYR A 196 3.94 -1.75 18.18
CA TYR A 196 4.42 -2.49 17.01
C TYR A 196 5.86 -2.11 16.67
N THR A 197 6.68 -3.12 16.36
CA THR A 197 8.02 -2.95 15.80
C THR A 197 7.96 -3.10 14.29
N LEU A 198 8.21 -2.02 13.56
CA LEU A 198 8.30 -2.03 12.11
C LEU A 198 9.74 -2.32 11.69
N GLN A 199 9.92 -3.50 11.11
CA GLN A 199 11.23 -3.97 10.66
C GLN A 199 11.68 -3.20 9.42
N ARG A 200 12.92 -2.70 9.46
CA ARG A 200 13.53 -2.09 8.27
C ARG A 200 13.74 -3.16 7.20
N GLN A 201 13.19 -2.93 6.02
CA GLN A 201 13.41 -3.80 4.87
C GLN A 201 14.83 -3.61 4.36
N LYS A 202 15.54 -4.73 4.18
CA LYS A 202 16.82 -4.74 3.46
C LYS A 202 16.49 -4.66 1.97
N LEU A 203 17.06 -3.65 1.30
CA LEU A 203 17.06 -3.56 -0.16
C LEU A 203 18.00 -4.60 -0.76
#